data_AF-A0A7C7LRE2-F1
#
_entry.id   AF-A0A7C7LRE2-F1
#
_cell.length_a   1.000
_cell.length_b   1.000
_cell.length_c   1.000
_cell.angle_alpha   90.00
_cell.angle_beta   90.00
_cell.angle_gamma   90.00
#
_symmetry.space_group_name_H-M   'P 1'
#
loop_
_entity.id
_entity.type
_entity.pdbx_description
1 polymer ?
#
loop_
_entity_poly.entity_id
_entity_poly.type
_entity_poly.pdbx_seq_one_letter_code
_entity_poly.pdbx_strand_id
1 'polypeptide(L)' 'MLHWADFTASRLAGRGSTHVVSTGITPSGIFHIGHIREILTGDMLTRAALDAGMDVEMIFIIDTADP' A
#
# COMPACT_ATOMS: atom_id res chain seq x y z
N MET A 1 -10.08 -13.52 -13.36
CA MET A 1 -10.33 -13.98 -11.98
C MET A 1 -10.15 -12.76 -11.08
N LEU A 2 -11.07 -12.48 -10.16
CA LEU A 2 -10.91 -11.37 -9.24
C LEU A 2 -9.77 -11.71 -8.26
N HIS A 3 -8.67 -10.97 -8.31
CA HIS A 3 -7.54 -11.16 -7.41
C HIS A 3 -7.81 -10.47 -6.07
N TRP A 4 -7.05 -10.80 -5.01
CA TRP A 4 -7.29 -10.24 -3.67
C TRP A 4 -7.15 -8.71 -3.63
N ALA A 5 -6.29 -8.16 -4.48
CA ALA A 5 -6.07 -6.72 -4.60
C ALA A 5 -7.30 -6.02 -5.19
N ASP A 6 -7.87 -6.56 -6.27
CA ASP A 6 -9.10 -6.04 -6.91
C ASP A 6 -10.29 -6.07 -5.94
N PHE A 7 -10.41 -7.16 -5.17
CA PHE A 7 -11.44 -7.27 -4.14
C PHE A 7 -11.28 -6.18 -3.07
N THR A 8 -10.05 -5.90 -2.65
CA THR A 8 -9.76 -4.85 -1.67
C THR A 8 -10.04 -3.46 -2.24
N ALA A 9 -9.65 -3.19 -3.49
CA ALA A 9 -9.97 -1.97 -4.22
C ALA A 9 -11.49 -1.75 -4.32
N SER A 10 -12.29 -2.79 -4.59
CA SER A 10 -13.75 -2.69 -4.62
C SER A 10 -14.35 -2.24 -3.29
N ARG A 11 -13.74 -2.65 -2.16
CA ARG A 11 -14.16 -2.20 -0.83
C ARG A 11 -13.75 -0.77 -0.56
N LEU A 12 -12.59 -0.32 -1.05
CA LEU A 12 -12.15 1.08 -0.95
C LEU A 12 -13.06 2.01 -1.75
N ALA A 13 -13.50 1.62 -2.94
CA ALA A 13 -14.44 2.38 -3.75
C ALA A 13 -15.77 2.66 -3.02
N GLY A 14 -16.21 1.73 -2.16
CA GLY A 14 -17.38 1.93 -1.29
C GLY A 14 -17.17 2.93 -0.15
N ARG A 15 -15.94 3.40 0.09
CA ARG A 15 -15.56 4.35 1.15
C ARG A 15 -15.19 5.73 0.61
N GLY A 16 -14.88 5.84 -0.68
CA GLY A 16 -14.51 7.09 -1.34
C GLY A 16 -13.76 6.86 -2.65
N SER A 17 -13.60 7.94 -3.42
CA SER A 17 -12.85 7.92 -4.68
C SER A 17 -11.38 8.30 -4.54
N THR A 18 -10.97 8.86 -3.40
CA THR A 18 -9.60 9.34 -3.16
C THR A 18 -9.02 8.65 -1.93
N HIS A 19 -7.83 8.05 -2.06
CA HIS A 19 -7.16 7.32 -0.96
C HIS A 19 -5.66 7.56 -0.94
N VAL A 20 -5.05 7.38 0.24
CA VAL A 20 -3.60 7.29 0.41
C VAL A 20 -3.28 5.90 0.97
N VAL A 21 -2.40 5.17 0.30
CA VAL A 21 -1.86 3.89 0.75
C VAL A 21 -0.49 4.15 1.38
N SER A 22 -0.33 3.82 2.66
CA SER A 22 0.93 4.00 3.37
C SER A 22 1.62 2.67 3.60
N THR A 23 2.93 2.67 3.39
CA THR A 23 3.87 1.61 3.79
C THR A 23 5.06 2.27 4.48
N GLY A 24 5.88 1.51 5.20
CA GLY A 24 7.07 2.12 5.81
C GLY A 24 8.06 1.15 6.42
N ILE A 25 9.09 1.74 7.05
CA ILE A 25 10.13 1.02 7.77
C ILE A 25 10.69 1.89 8.90
N THR A 26 11.00 1.25 10.03
CA THR A 26 11.98 1.75 11.00
C THR A 26 13.34 1.13 10.65
N PRO A 27 14.38 1.90 10.29
CA PRO A 27 15.68 1.39 9.87
C PRO A 27 16.57 1.00 11.08
N SER A 28 16.02 0.33 12.09
CA SER A 28 16.71 -0.05 13.34
C SER A 28 17.45 -1.40 13.24
N GLY A 29 17.34 -2.11 12.12
CA GLY A 29 17.93 -3.44 11.94
C GLY A 29 18.27 -3.78 10.49
N ILE A 30 18.72 -5.01 10.26
CA ILE A 30 19.08 -5.49 8.92
C ILE A 30 17.82 -5.59 8.06
N PHE A 31 17.89 -5.04 6.85
CA PHE A 31 16.81 -5.15 5.89
C PHE A 31 16.62 -6.62 5.44
N HIS A 32 15.42 -7.16 5.60
CA HIS A 32 15.09 -8.54 5.21
C HIS A 32 13.88 -8.60 4.27
N ILE A 33 13.66 -9.77 3.65
CA ILE A 33 12.57 -10.01 2.68
C ILE A 33 11.17 -9.67 3.22
N GLY A 34 10.96 -9.76 4.54
CA GLY A 34 9.71 -9.36 5.19
C GLY A 34 9.35 -7.89 4.97
N HIS A 35 10.32 -6.98 4.85
CA HIS A 35 10.04 -5.56 4.58
C HIS A 35 9.46 -5.35 3.19
N ILE A 36 9.93 -6.15 2.22
CA ILE A 36 9.44 -6.09 0.84
C ILE A 36 7.96 -6.50 0.77
N ARG A 37 7.49 -7.38 1.65
CA ARG A 37 6.08 -7.81 1.68
C ARG A 37 5.14 -6.63 1.85
N GLU A 38 5.44 -5.71 2.76
CA GLU A 38 4.59 -4.55 3.01
C GLU A 38 4.55 -3.61 1.78
N ILE A 39 5.72 -3.28 1.24
CA ILE A 39 5.88 -2.44 0.04
C ILE A 39 5.11 -3.04 -1.14
N LEU A 40 5.29 -4.33 -1.41
CA LEU A 40 4.61 -5.00 -2.54
C LEU A 40 3.10 -5.10 -2.32
N THR A 41 2.64 -5.30 -1.08
CA THR A 41 1.20 -5.32 -0.78
C THR A 41 0.57 -3.95 -1.05
N GLY A 42 1.26 -2.88 -0.64
CA GLY A 42 0.86 -1.49 -0.91
C GLY A 42 0.83 -1.17 -2.41
N ASP A 43 1.88 -1.54 -3.15
CA ASP A 43 1.96 -1.32 -4.60
C ASP A 43 0.85 -2.06 -5.35
N MET A 44 0.61 -3.35 -5.02
CA MET A 44 -0.44 -4.14 -5.66
C MET A 44 -1.84 -3.59 -5.37
N LEU A 45 -2.09 -3.10 -4.16
CA LEU A 45 -3.37 -2.45 -3.82
C LEU A 45 -3.54 -1.11 -4.54
N THR A 46 -2.47 -0.31 -4.60
CA THR A 46 -2.48 1.00 -5.28
C THR A 46 -2.80 0.82 -6.75
N ARG A 47 -2.15 -0.14 -7.43
CA ARG A 47 -2.43 -0.46 -8.85
C ARG A 47 -3.87 -0.91 -9.04
N ALA A 48 -4.37 -1.85 -8.23
CA ALA A 48 -5.75 -2.31 -8.33
C ALA A 48 -6.77 -1.17 -8.08
N ALA A 49 -6.43 -0.22 -7.22
CA ALA A 49 -7.29 0.92 -6.95
C ALA A 49 -7.29 1.95 -8.10
N LEU A 50 -6.13 2.21 -8.70
CA LEU A 50 -6.01 3.02 -9.91
C LEU A 50 -6.76 2.39 -11.09
N ASP A 51 -6.63 1.07 -11.28
CA ASP A 51 -7.35 0.32 -12.31
C ASP A 51 -8.88 0.36 -12.10
N ALA A 52 -9.32 0.50 -10.85
CA ALA A 52 -10.73 0.70 -10.49
C ALA A 52 -11.21 2.16 -10.66
N GLY A 53 -10.36 3.06 -11.17
CA GLY A 53 -10.70 4.46 -11.47
C GLY A 53 -10.69 5.41 -10.27
N MET A 54 -10.04 5.01 -9.16
CA MET A 54 -9.86 5.88 -8.00
C MET A 54 -8.61 6.75 -8.15
N ASP A 55 -8.61 7.87 -7.43
CA ASP A 55 -7.45 8.75 -7.25
C ASP A 55 -6.65 8.27 -6.04
N VAL A 56 -5.51 7.63 -6.25
CA VAL A 56 -4.75 6.98 -5.17
C VAL A 56 -3.27 7.31 -5.25
N GLU A 57 -2.70 7.68 -4.12
CA GLU A 57 -1.27 7.88 -3.92
C GLU A 57 -0.71 6.83 -2.98
N MET A 58 0.46 6.27 -3.31
CA MET A 58 1.23 5.44 -2.40
C MET A 58 2.37 6.25 -1.79
N ILE A 59 2.44 6.25 -0.46
CA ILE A 59 3.55 6.85 0.28
C ILE A 59 4.38 5.77 0.99
N PHE A 60 5.68 6.01 1.06
CA PHE A 60 6.63 5.20 1.81
C PHE A 60 7.25 6.04 2.92
N ILE A 61 7.02 5.65 4.17
CA ILE A 61 7.46 6.37 5.37
C ILE A 61 8.74 5.71 5.90
N ILE A 62 9.79 6.50 6.09
CA ILE A 62 10.98 6.07 6.80
C ILE A 62 10.94 6.72 8.18
N ASP A 63 10.75 5.91 9.21
CA ASP A 63 10.77 6.40 10.58
C ASP A 63 12.21 6.48 11.08
N THR A 64 12.80 7.68 11.02
CA THR A 64 14.15 7.94 11.54
C THR A 64 14.15 8.54 12.95
N ALA A 65 12.98 8.64 13.59
CA ALA A 65 12.86 9.22 14.93
C ALA A 65 13.02 8.17 16.04
N ASP A 66 12.86 6.88 15.70
CA ASP A 66 13.16 5.78 16.60
C ASP A 66 14.65 5.81 17.03
N PRO A 67 14.96 5.68 18.34
CA PRO A 67 16.31 5.83 18.91
C PRO A 67 17.30 4.70 18.59
#